data_AF-A0A182S562-F1
#
_entry.id   AF-A0A182S562-F1
#
_cell.length_a   1.000
_cell.length_b   1.000
_cell.length_c   1.000
_cell.angle_alpha   90.00
_cell.angle_beta   90.00
_cell.angle_gamma   90.00
#
_symmetry.space_group_name_H-M   'P 1'
#
loop_
_entity.id
_entity.type
_entity.pdbx_description
1 polymer ?
#
loop_
_entity_poly.entity_id
_entity_poly.type
_entity_poly.pdbx_seq_one_letter_code
_entity_poly.pdbx_strand_id
1 'polypeptide(L)'
;MPRPSQSQSQRSAVDRNSSTQPMDESHLIRNMVKTILNLSIHKFPIKRSEISSIALKGDTRLYNRLITEVENILSEIYGYQLVEVDSKGQKTVILCSTFGTSSFTELNENYRRKYTLLFVILGYIFMKNGTIPERLLWEFLHTIGVDEQHEHSYFGDAKKLLELFIKQAYIMRFKQSMEGMNEESVFLSWGVRANHEVSKREIFESMCRLMNRKPSDFKTQYIETQGLTDESIDDEHESEELE
;
A
#
# COMPACT_ATOMS: atom_id res chain seq x y z
N MET A 1 -38.47 21.60 60.36
CA MET A 1 -37.93 22.03 59.03
C MET A 1 -38.41 23.46 58.77
N PRO A 2 -37.62 24.37 58.16
CA PRO A 2 -36.57 24.13 57.16
C PRO A 2 -35.17 24.70 57.52
N ARG A 3 -34.15 24.24 56.78
CA ARG A 3 -32.73 24.69 56.81
C ARG A 3 -32.52 25.89 55.89
N PRO A 4 -31.61 26.84 56.21
CA PRO A 4 -31.02 27.72 55.21
C PRO A 4 -29.80 27.06 54.54
N SER A 5 -29.78 27.23 53.22
CA SER A 5 -28.74 26.88 52.25
C SER A 5 -27.65 27.95 52.19
N GLN A 6 -26.41 27.54 51.88
CA GLN A 6 -25.34 28.21 51.11
C GLN A 6 -23.99 27.67 51.65
N SER A 7 -23.25 26.76 51.01
CA SER A 7 -22.66 26.77 49.66
C SER A 7 -21.80 28.01 49.39
N GLN A 8 -20.55 27.99 49.84
CA GLN A 8 -19.48 28.76 49.21
C GLN A 8 -18.33 27.81 48.86
N SER A 9 -18.28 27.50 47.56
CA SER A 9 -17.21 26.74 46.91
C SER A 9 -15.95 27.60 46.82
N GLN A 10 -14.88 27.20 47.49
CA GLN A 10 -13.53 27.62 47.12
C GLN A 10 -13.14 26.86 45.84
N ARG A 11 -13.28 27.53 44.70
CA ARG A 11 -12.64 27.11 43.45
C ARG A 11 -11.19 27.58 43.48
N SER A 12 -10.29 26.67 43.84
CA SER A 12 -8.86 26.83 43.57
C SER A 12 -8.65 26.64 42.07
N ALA A 13 -8.48 27.75 41.35
CA ALA A 13 -7.97 27.73 39.99
C ALA A 13 -6.51 27.27 40.04
N VAL A 14 -6.30 25.98 39.78
CA VAL A 14 -4.96 25.46 39.48
C VAL A 14 -4.73 25.74 38.01
N ASP A 15 -4.05 26.85 37.75
CA ASP A 15 -3.32 27.09 36.51
C ASP A 15 -2.37 25.91 36.27
N ARG A 16 -2.83 24.92 35.50
CA ARG A 16 -1.94 23.97 34.83
C ARG A 16 -1.43 24.63 33.57
N ASN A 17 -0.48 25.53 33.78
CA ASN A 17 0.46 25.94 32.77
C ASN A 17 1.23 24.67 32.34
N SER A 18 0.83 24.05 31.24
CA SER A 18 1.39 22.78 30.73
C SER A 18 2.72 23.03 30.02
N SER A 19 3.74 23.39 30.78
CA SER A 19 5.14 23.43 30.34
C SER A 19 5.82 22.06 30.50
N THR A 20 5.16 21.02 29.99
CA THR A 20 5.64 19.62 29.95
C THR A 20 5.28 19.03 28.58
N GLN A 21 6.14 18.51 27.69
CA GLN A 21 7.59 18.28 27.60
C GLN A 21 7.86 17.99 26.10
N PRO A 22 8.51 18.84 25.30
CA PRO A 22 8.87 18.51 23.90
C PRO A 22 9.77 17.27 23.78
N MET A 23 10.46 16.92 24.87
CA MET A 23 11.34 15.77 25.00
C MET A 23 10.59 14.42 25.12
N ASP A 24 9.35 14.42 25.63
CA ASP A 24 8.52 13.20 25.70
C ASP A 24 7.94 12.85 24.32
N GLU A 25 7.52 13.86 23.56
CA GLU A 25 6.92 13.67 22.23
C GLU A 25 7.94 13.14 21.21
N SER A 26 9.16 13.68 21.23
CA SER A 26 10.25 13.22 20.36
C SER A 26 10.55 11.72 20.57
N HIS A 27 10.51 11.26 21.82
CA HIS A 27 10.70 9.85 22.15
C HIS A 27 9.52 8.98 21.66
N LEU A 28 8.28 9.46 21.80
CA LEU A 28 7.08 8.78 21.30
C LEU A 28 7.08 8.66 19.77
N ILE A 29 7.46 9.72 19.05
CA ILE A 29 7.60 9.73 17.58
C ILE A 29 8.63 8.67 17.15
N ARG A 30 9.83 8.67 17.75
CA ARG A 30 10.87 7.68 17.47
C ARG A 30 10.39 6.25 17.72
N ASN A 31 9.60 6.04 18.77
CA ASN A 31 9.02 4.74 19.07
C ASN A 31 7.94 4.33 18.06
N MET A 32 7.10 5.26 17.61
CA MET A 32 6.13 5.00 16.54
C MET A 32 6.81 4.60 15.24
N VAL A 33 7.83 5.34 14.81
CA VAL A 33 8.62 5.04 13.60
C VAL A 33 9.21 3.62 13.70
N LYS A 34 9.91 3.31 14.79
CA LYS A 34 10.48 1.96 15.01
C LYS A 34 9.41 0.88 15.00
N THR A 35 8.26 1.14 15.63
CA THR A 35 7.15 0.20 15.70
C THR A 35 6.60 -0.08 14.30
N ILE A 36 6.35 0.96 13.49
CA ILE A 36 5.85 0.82 12.13
C ILE A 36 6.84 0.04 11.26
N LEU A 37 8.13 0.40 11.31
CA LEU A 37 9.18 -0.32 10.57
C LEU A 37 9.22 -1.80 10.96
N ASN A 38 9.18 -2.11 12.26
CA ASN A 38 9.21 -3.50 12.73
C ASN A 38 7.95 -4.29 12.32
N LEU A 39 6.76 -3.68 12.43
CA LEU A 39 5.50 -4.32 12.00
C LEU A 39 5.44 -4.51 10.48
N SER A 40 6.18 -3.70 9.71
CA SER A 40 6.19 -3.76 8.24
C SER A 40 7.10 -4.83 7.63
N ILE A 41 7.90 -5.57 8.42
CA ILE A 41 8.89 -6.55 7.91
C ILE A 41 8.25 -7.59 6.98
N HIS A 42 7.03 -8.03 7.27
CA HIS A 42 6.30 -9.00 6.46
C HIS A 42 5.44 -8.37 5.35
N LYS A 43 5.40 -7.05 5.27
CA LYS A 43 4.57 -6.24 4.35
C LYS A 43 3.05 -6.40 4.51
N PHE A 44 2.58 -6.95 5.62
CA PHE A 44 1.14 -7.10 5.89
C PHE A 44 0.50 -5.78 6.36
N PRO A 45 -0.81 -5.58 6.13
CA PRO A 45 -1.55 -4.46 6.71
C PRO A 45 -1.46 -4.43 8.23
N ILE A 46 -1.19 -3.24 8.76
CA ILE A 46 -0.99 -2.97 10.19
C ILE A 46 -2.21 -2.22 10.71
N LYS A 47 -2.78 -2.65 11.83
CA LYS A 47 -3.89 -1.91 12.46
C LYS A 47 -3.36 -0.67 13.18
N ARG A 48 -4.03 0.48 13.04
CA ARG A 48 -3.68 1.68 13.82
C ARG A 48 -3.70 1.43 15.32
N SER A 49 -4.65 0.62 15.80
CA SER A 49 -4.74 0.24 17.21
C SER A 49 -3.54 -0.58 17.70
N GLU A 50 -2.90 -1.37 16.84
CA GLU A 50 -1.70 -2.12 17.15
C GLU A 50 -0.49 -1.19 17.32
N ILE A 51 -0.33 -0.22 16.41
CA ILE A 51 0.70 0.83 16.54
C ILE A 51 0.50 1.60 17.85
N SER A 52 -0.73 2.04 18.14
CA SER A 52 -1.04 2.76 19.39
C SER A 52 -0.76 1.91 20.62
N SER A 53 -1.10 0.62 20.60
CA SER A 53 -0.86 -0.29 21.73
C SER A 53 0.63 -0.43 22.03
N ILE A 54 1.46 -0.65 21.01
CA ILE A 54 2.89 -0.93 21.16
C ILE A 54 3.68 0.35 21.45
N ALA A 55 3.44 1.42 20.68
CA ALA A 55 4.24 2.64 20.75
C ALA A 55 3.73 3.66 21.79
N LEU A 56 2.42 3.67 22.04
CA LEU A 56 1.73 4.76 22.75
C LEU A 56 0.88 4.29 23.94
N LYS A 57 1.10 3.07 24.43
CA LYS A 57 0.35 2.47 25.55
C LYS A 57 -1.18 2.49 25.35
N GLY A 58 -1.63 2.43 24.09
CA GLY A 58 -3.04 2.43 23.72
C GLY A 58 -3.68 3.80 23.47
N ASP A 59 -2.95 4.91 23.61
CA ASP A 59 -3.51 6.26 23.42
C ASP A 59 -3.68 6.61 21.94
N THR A 60 -4.93 6.52 21.45
CA THR A 60 -5.28 6.84 20.07
C THR A 60 -5.27 8.34 19.78
N ARG A 61 -5.41 9.20 20.80
CA ARG A 61 -5.32 10.66 20.61
C ARG A 61 -3.89 11.07 20.31
N LEU A 62 -2.92 10.43 20.99
CA LEU A 62 -1.50 10.62 20.68
C LEU A 62 -1.18 10.16 19.26
N TYR A 63 -1.75 9.05 18.79
CA TYR A 63 -1.54 8.61 17.40
C TYR A 63 -1.91 9.73 16.41
N ASN A 64 -3.14 10.24 16.49
CA ASN A 64 -3.61 11.26 15.54
C ASN A 64 -2.82 12.57 15.62
N ARG A 65 -2.27 12.89 16.79
CA ARG A 65 -1.50 14.11 17.01
C ARG A 65 -0.06 14.00 16.47
N LEU A 66 0.53 12.81 16.53
CA LEU A 66 1.93 12.58 16.18
C LEU A 66 2.13 12.00 14.77
N ILE A 67 1.07 11.47 14.14
CA ILE A 67 1.19 10.71 12.89
C ILE A 67 1.79 11.52 11.74
N THR A 68 1.44 12.80 11.60
CA THR A 68 1.97 13.66 10.54
C THR A 68 3.50 13.77 10.61
N GLU A 69 4.06 13.95 11.80
CA GLU A 69 5.52 14.00 11.99
C GLU A 69 6.18 12.64 11.73
N VAL A 70 5.51 11.56 12.12
CA VAL A 70 5.96 10.18 11.84
C VAL A 70 5.97 9.90 10.33
N GLU A 71 4.95 10.35 9.59
CA GLU A 71 4.85 10.22 8.13
C GLU A 71 5.97 11.01 7.43
N ASN A 72 6.24 12.24 7.88
CA ASN A 72 7.35 13.05 7.37
C ASN A 72 8.70 12.33 7.57
N ILE A 73 8.96 11.81 8.77
CA ILE A 73 10.20 11.08 9.06
C ILE A 73 10.31 9.81 8.20
N LEU A 74 9.23 9.04 8.08
CA LEU A 74 9.22 7.83 7.24
C LEU A 74 9.53 8.17 5.77
N SER A 75 8.99 9.28 5.26
CA SER A 75 9.20 9.72 3.90
C SER A 75 10.61 10.26 3.68
N GLU A 76 11.01 11.29 4.42
CA GLU A 76 12.25 12.04 4.19
C GLU A 76 13.51 11.26 4.58
N ILE A 77 13.45 10.47 5.67
CA ILE A 77 14.64 9.78 6.20
C ILE A 77 14.71 8.35 5.69
N TYR A 78 13.57 7.65 5.61
CA TYR A 78 13.55 6.22 5.30
C TYR A 78 13.07 5.90 3.87
N GLY A 79 12.51 6.87 3.14
CA GLY A 79 11.97 6.64 1.80
C GLY A 79 10.75 5.72 1.79
N TYR A 80 9.87 5.87 2.79
CA TYR A 80 8.61 5.15 2.87
C TYR A 80 7.42 6.08 3.03
N GLN A 81 6.30 5.70 2.43
CA GLN A 81 5.01 6.33 2.60
C GLN A 81 4.09 5.40 3.39
N LEU A 82 3.37 5.96 4.36
CA LEU A 82 2.28 5.25 5.03
C LEU A 82 1.00 5.43 4.23
N VAL A 83 0.36 4.33 3.82
CA VAL A 83 -0.82 4.35 2.95
C VAL A 83 -1.98 3.66 3.67
N GLU A 84 -3.14 4.30 3.70
CA GLU A 84 -4.36 3.71 4.25
C GLU A 84 -4.89 2.59 3.35
N VAL A 85 -5.38 1.51 3.97
CA VAL A 85 -6.03 0.40 3.25
C VAL A 85 -7.44 0.24 3.80
N ASP A 86 -8.42 0.21 2.89
CA ASP A 86 -9.80 -0.05 3.28
C ASP A 86 -9.91 -1.49 3.82
N SER A 87 -10.41 -1.61 5.04
CA SER A 87 -10.48 -2.89 5.74
C SER A 87 -11.77 -3.03 6.54
N LYS A 88 -12.92 -3.03 5.84
CA LYS A 88 -14.24 -3.40 6.39
C LYS A 88 -14.52 -2.75 7.76
N GLY A 89 -14.25 -1.45 7.89
CA GLY A 89 -14.46 -0.66 9.11
C GLY A 89 -13.30 -0.64 10.12
N GLN A 90 -12.17 -1.28 9.83
CA GLN A 90 -10.92 -1.11 10.58
C GLN A 90 -10.02 -0.09 9.88
N LYS A 91 -9.29 0.71 10.66
CA LYS A 91 -8.26 1.61 10.13
C LYS A 91 -6.94 0.85 10.05
N THR A 92 -6.60 0.38 8.86
CA THR A 92 -5.32 -0.29 8.59
C THR A 92 -4.45 0.53 7.65
N VAL A 93 -3.14 0.35 7.79
CA VAL A 93 -2.14 1.03 7.00
C VAL A 93 -1.11 0.03 6.49
N ILE A 94 -0.51 0.31 5.35
CA ILE A 94 0.68 -0.37 4.84
C ILE A 94 1.82 0.63 4.69
N LEU A 95 3.04 0.17 4.90
CA LEU A 95 4.24 0.94 4.61
C LEU A 95 4.73 0.61 3.20
N CYS A 96 4.75 1.58 2.31
CA CYS A 96 5.14 1.44 0.90
C CYS A 96 6.44 2.17 0.61
N SER A 97 7.34 1.55 -0.17
CA SER A 97 8.58 2.20 -0.61
C SER A 97 8.25 3.35 -1.56
N THR A 98 8.89 4.51 -1.37
CA THR A 98 8.83 5.62 -2.34
C THR A 98 9.87 5.48 -3.44
N PHE A 99 10.90 4.65 -3.22
CA PHE A 99 11.83 4.27 -4.26
C PHE A 99 11.12 3.39 -5.28
N GLY A 100 11.33 3.71 -6.56
CA GLY A 100 10.88 2.88 -7.67
C GLY A 100 11.42 1.46 -7.57
N THR A 101 10.80 0.56 -8.33
CA THR A 101 11.20 -0.85 -8.36
C THR A 101 12.68 -0.96 -8.70
N SER A 102 13.49 -1.38 -7.72
CA SER A 102 14.93 -1.57 -7.89
C SER A 102 15.20 -2.71 -8.88
N SER A 103 16.36 -2.68 -9.55
CA SER A 103 16.74 -3.77 -10.45
C SER A 103 16.70 -5.13 -9.72
N PHE A 104 16.01 -6.10 -10.31
CA PHE A 104 15.94 -7.48 -9.82
C PHE A 104 17.31 -8.12 -9.55
N THR A 105 18.36 -7.59 -10.18
CA THR A 105 19.74 -8.07 -10.03
C THR A 105 20.27 -7.91 -8.61
N GLU A 106 19.81 -6.90 -7.87
CA GLU A 106 20.27 -6.59 -6.51
C GLU A 106 19.53 -7.38 -5.43
N LEU A 107 18.39 -7.97 -5.78
CA LEU A 107 17.63 -8.83 -4.88
C LEU A 107 18.35 -10.17 -4.70
N ASN A 108 18.33 -10.70 -3.48
CA ASN A 108 18.70 -12.10 -3.27
C ASN A 108 17.76 -13.03 -4.08
N GLU A 109 18.21 -14.25 -4.33
CA GLU A 109 17.48 -15.16 -5.23
C GLU A 109 16.03 -15.43 -4.78
N ASN A 110 15.78 -15.51 -3.48
CA ASN A 110 14.45 -15.78 -2.95
C ASN A 110 13.48 -14.62 -3.26
N TYR A 111 13.90 -13.38 -2.99
CA TYR A 111 13.11 -12.21 -3.33
C TYR A 111 12.96 -12.07 -4.84
N ARG A 112 14.03 -12.28 -5.61
CA ARG A 112 13.97 -12.22 -7.08
C ARG A 112 12.90 -13.15 -7.64
N ARG A 113 12.90 -14.43 -7.24
CA ARG A 113 11.88 -15.41 -7.67
C ARG A 113 10.45 -14.94 -7.38
N LYS A 114 10.21 -14.43 -6.17
CA LYS A 114 8.90 -13.91 -5.74
C LYS A 114 8.46 -12.69 -6.55
N TYR A 115 9.31 -11.67 -6.67
CA TYR A 115 8.97 -10.45 -7.40
C TYR A 115 8.82 -10.71 -8.90
N THR A 116 9.59 -11.63 -9.48
CA THR A 116 9.42 -12.03 -10.88
C THR A 116 8.02 -12.59 -11.12
N LEU A 117 7.55 -13.52 -10.28
CA LEU A 117 6.19 -14.05 -10.40
C LEU A 117 5.15 -12.95 -10.17
N LEU A 118 5.35 -12.09 -9.16
CA LEU A 118 4.46 -10.98 -8.90
C LEU A 118 4.28 -10.07 -10.13
N PHE A 119 5.36 -9.69 -10.81
CA PHE A 119 5.27 -8.81 -11.98
C PHE A 119 4.67 -9.49 -13.20
N VAL A 120 4.89 -10.80 -13.35
CA VAL A 120 4.18 -11.60 -14.37
C VAL A 120 2.66 -11.54 -14.13
N ILE A 121 2.21 -11.71 -12.88
CA ILE A 121 0.79 -11.65 -12.51
C ILE A 121 0.23 -10.24 -12.70
N LEU A 122 0.89 -9.21 -12.15
CA LEU A 122 0.45 -7.81 -12.26
C LEU A 122 0.40 -7.35 -13.72
N GLY A 123 1.39 -7.73 -14.53
CA GLY A 123 1.40 -7.44 -15.95
C GLY A 123 0.29 -8.14 -16.69
N TYR A 124 0.01 -9.41 -16.42
CA TYR A 124 -1.15 -10.09 -17.04
C TYR A 124 -2.48 -9.42 -16.71
N ILE A 125 -2.69 -9.04 -15.44
CA ILE A 125 -3.88 -8.30 -15.01
C ILE A 125 -3.99 -6.97 -15.78
N PHE A 126 -2.90 -6.22 -15.87
CA PHE A 126 -2.86 -4.94 -16.57
C PHE A 126 -3.16 -5.09 -18.09
N MET A 127 -2.57 -6.10 -18.73
CA MET A 127 -2.83 -6.44 -20.13
C MET A 127 -4.27 -6.91 -20.39
N LYS A 128 -5.02 -7.26 -19.34
CA LYS A 128 -6.45 -7.62 -19.39
C LYS A 128 -7.37 -6.51 -18.88
N ASN A 129 -6.91 -5.25 -18.90
CA ASN A 129 -7.66 -4.07 -18.49
C ASN A 129 -7.95 -4.00 -16.97
N GLY A 130 -7.05 -4.55 -16.15
CA GLY A 130 -6.99 -4.26 -14.71
C GLY A 130 -7.75 -5.22 -13.79
N THR A 131 -8.75 -5.94 -14.29
CA THR A 131 -9.53 -6.91 -13.49
C THR A 131 -9.76 -8.20 -14.28
N ILE A 132 -9.45 -9.35 -13.68
CA ILE A 132 -9.62 -10.67 -14.30
C ILE A 132 -10.27 -11.68 -13.36
N PRO A 133 -11.05 -12.65 -13.87
CA PRO A 133 -11.39 -13.85 -13.10
C PRO A 133 -10.13 -14.59 -12.69
N GLU A 134 -10.07 -15.09 -11.45
CA GLU A 134 -8.92 -15.86 -10.96
C GLU A 134 -8.62 -17.09 -11.83
N ARG A 135 -9.66 -17.73 -12.37
CA ARG A 135 -9.51 -18.83 -13.33
C ARG A 135 -8.65 -18.45 -14.53
N LEU A 136 -8.83 -17.25 -15.10
CA LEU A 136 -8.06 -16.79 -16.25
C LEU A 136 -6.59 -16.54 -15.89
N LEU A 137 -6.28 -16.23 -14.63
CA LEU A 137 -4.90 -16.14 -14.17
C LEU A 137 -4.24 -17.53 -14.20
N TRP A 138 -4.91 -18.54 -13.65
CA TRP A 138 -4.36 -19.91 -13.61
C TRP A 138 -4.23 -20.52 -15.01
N GLU A 139 -5.19 -20.29 -15.89
CA GLU A 139 -5.06 -20.70 -17.30
C GLU A 139 -3.83 -20.08 -17.96
N PHE A 140 -3.58 -18.78 -17.73
CA PHE A 140 -2.38 -18.10 -18.24
C PHE A 140 -1.09 -18.66 -17.62
N LEU A 141 -1.03 -18.80 -16.29
CA LEU A 141 0.14 -19.34 -15.60
C LEU A 141 0.49 -20.75 -16.09
N HIS A 142 -0.52 -21.58 -16.35
CA HIS A 142 -0.32 -22.91 -16.94
C HIS A 142 0.31 -22.84 -18.33
N THR A 143 -0.06 -21.87 -19.19
CA THR A 143 0.57 -21.70 -20.51
C THR A 143 2.07 -21.38 -20.46
N ILE A 144 2.55 -20.83 -19.35
CA ILE A 144 3.97 -20.53 -19.11
C ILE A 144 4.64 -21.55 -18.18
N GLY A 145 4.01 -22.70 -17.96
CA GLY A 145 4.57 -23.83 -17.20
C GLY A 145 4.44 -23.71 -15.68
N VAL A 146 3.62 -22.78 -15.17
CA VAL A 146 3.37 -22.62 -13.73
C VAL A 146 2.01 -23.22 -13.38
N ASP A 147 2.03 -24.30 -12.61
CA ASP A 147 0.85 -25.06 -12.21
C ASP A 147 0.31 -24.63 -10.83
N GLU A 148 -1.01 -24.73 -10.62
CA GLU A 148 -1.64 -24.42 -9.33
C GLU A 148 -1.35 -25.50 -8.26
N GLN A 149 -1.28 -26.76 -8.68
CA GLN A 149 -1.25 -27.93 -7.80
C GLN A 149 0.17 -28.44 -7.55
N HIS A 150 1.13 -28.08 -8.42
CA HIS A 150 2.51 -28.56 -8.36
C HIS A 150 3.51 -27.42 -8.16
N GLU A 151 4.57 -27.69 -7.40
CA GLU A 151 5.65 -26.71 -7.21
C GLU A 151 6.46 -26.52 -8.50
N HIS A 152 6.64 -25.25 -8.89
CA HIS A 152 7.50 -24.89 -10.01
C HIS A 152 8.97 -24.88 -9.57
N SER A 153 9.89 -25.39 -10.40
CA SER A 153 11.32 -25.49 -10.06
C SER A 153 11.96 -24.16 -9.67
N TYR A 154 11.52 -23.06 -10.29
CA TYR A 154 12.03 -21.72 -10.01
C TYR A 154 11.20 -20.94 -8.98
N PHE A 155 9.86 -21.06 -9.02
CA PHE A 155 8.96 -20.25 -8.18
C PHE A 155 8.53 -20.95 -6.88
N GLY A 156 8.73 -22.26 -6.78
CA GLY A 156 8.13 -23.08 -5.73
C GLY A 156 6.61 -23.14 -5.89
N ASP A 157 5.90 -23.14 -4.77
CA ASP A 157 4.44 -23.18 -4.70
C ASP A 157 3.82 -21.83 -5.11
N ALA A 158 3.37 -21.73 -6.37
CA ALA A 158 2.79 -20.51 -6.93
C ALA A 158 1.49 -20.11 -6.24
N LYS A 159 0.70 -21.07 -5.75
CA LYS A 159 -0.54 -20.81 -5.01
C LYS A 159 -0.26 -20.15 -3.67
N LYS A 160 0.72 -20.65 -2.92
CA LYS A 160 1.18 -19.99 -1.68
C LYS A 160 1.72 -18.58 -1.94
N LEU A 161 2.41 -18.37 -3.08
CA LEU A 161 2.87 -17.03 -3.47
C LEU A 161 1.72 -16.09 -3.81
N LEU A 162 0.71 -16.53 -4.55
CA LEU A 162 -0.48 -15.74 -4.82
C LEU A 162 -1.18 -15.30 -3.52
N GLU A 163 -1.38 -16.23 -2.58
CA GLU A 163 -1.95 -15.91 -1.26
C GLU A 163 -1.08 -14.93 -0.46
N LEU A 164 0.25 -15.03 -0.58
CA LEU A 164 1.17 -14.09 0.03
C LEU A 164 1.02 -12.69 -0.59
N PHE A 165 0.94 -12.57 -1.91
CA PHE A 165 0.77 -11.29 -2.59
C PHE A 165 -0.56 -10.62 -2.26
N ILE A 166 -1.62 -11.42 -2.06
CA ILE A 166 -2.91 -10.94 -1.54
C ILE A 166 -2.75 -10.40 -0.13
N LYS A 167 -2.11 -11.15 0.77
CA LYS A 167 -1.84 -10.70 2.16
C LYS A 167 -0.97 -9.45 2.23
N GLN A 168 -0.08 -9.26 1.27
CA GLN A 168 0.78 -8.08 1.16
C GLN A 168 0.12 -6.90 0.44
N ALA A 169 -1.16 -7.03 0.05
CA ALA A 169 -1.93 -6.02 -0.67
C ALA A 169 -1.35 -5.62 -2.05
N TYR A 170 -0.54 -6.48 -2.68
CA TYR A 170 -0.17 -6.31 -4.09
C TYR A 170 -1.29 -6.75 -5.03
N ILE A 171 -2.05 -7.76 -4.64
CA ILE A 171 -3.19 -8.28 -5.40
C ILE A 171 -4.43 -8.13 -4.54
N MET A 172 -5.49 -7.57 -5.11
CA MET A 172 -6.80 -7.52 -4.49
C MET A 172 -7.64 -8.68 -5.01
N ARG A 173 -8.16 -9.52 -4.10
CA ARG A 173 -9.10 -10.59 -4.42
C ARG A 173 -10.49 -10.21 -3.88
N PHE A 174 -11.48 -10.20 -4.74
CA PHE A 174 -12.86 -9.90 -4.38
C PHE A 174 -13.84 -10.79 -5.15
N LYS A 175 -15.08 -10.85 -4.66
CA LYS A 175 -16.16 -11.57 -5.32
C LYS A 175 -17.07 -10.58 -6.05
N GLN A 176 -17.53 -10.96 -7.24
CA GLN A 176 -18.49 -10.18 -8.00
C GLN A 176 -19.59 -11.10 -8.54
N SER A 177 -20.84 -10.71 -8.32
CA SER A 177 -21.99 -11.33 -8.97
C SER A 177 -22.11 -10.75 -10.38
N MET A 178 -22.03 -11.61 -11.40
CA MET A 178 -22.38 -11.22 -12.77
C MET A 178 -23.84 -11.57 -13.04
N GLU A 179 -24.52 -10.65 -13.71
CA GLU A 179 -25.90 -10.85 -14.15
C GLU A 179 -25.96 -12.09 -15.08
N GLY A 180 -26.71 -13.12 -14.67
CA GLY A 180 -26.80 -14.40 -15.38
C GLY A 180 -25.87 -15.53 -14.91
N MET A 181 -25.02 -15.31 -13.89
CA MET A 181 -24.28 -16.39 -13.22
C MET A 181 -24.91 -16.71 -11.85
N ASN A 182 -25.18 -18.00 -11.60
CA ASN A 182 -25.77 -18.48 -10.34
C ASN A 182 -24.79 -18.44 -9.15
N GLU A 183 -23.47 -18.30 -9.40
CA GLU A 183 -22.42 -18.31 -8.39
C GLU A 183 -21.55 -17.05 -8.45
N GLU A 184 -21.18 -16.54 -7.27
CA GLU A 184 -20.21 -15.44 -7.13
C GLU A 184 -18.85 -15.87 -7.70
N SER A 185 -18.38 -15.17 -8.74
CA SER A 185 -17.06 -15.42 -9.32
C SER A 185 -15.99 -14.61 -8.59
N VAL A 186 -14.81 -15.21 -8.44
CA VAL A 186 -13.65 -14.57 -7.80
C VAL A 186 -12.83 -13.83 -8.84
N PHE A 187 -12.58 -12.55 -8.59
CA PHE A 187 -11.81 -11.65 -9.43
C PHE A 187 -10.55 -11.16 -8.72
N LEU A 188 -9.54 -10.86 -9.52
CA LEU A 188 -8.26 -10.31 -9.12
C LEU A 188 -8.01 -8.98 -9.83
N SER A 189 -7.51 -8.00 -9.09
CA SER A 189 -7.02 -6.72 -9.61
C SER A 189 -5.74 -6.30 -8.88
N TRP A 190 -5.12 -5.21 -9.33
CA TRP A 190 -4.01 -4.59 -8.60
C TRP A 190 -4.47 -4.14 -7.20
N GLY A 191 -3.71 -4.52 -6.19
CA GLY A 191 -3.92 -4.06 -4.82
C GLY A 191 -3.26 -2.71 -4.55
N VAL A 192 -3.61 -2.12 -3.40
CA VAL A 192 -3.13 -0.79 -2.99
C VAL A 192 -1.60 -0.71 -3.01
N ARG A 193 -0.89 -1.75 -2.54
CA ARG A 193 0.58 -1.75 -2.56
C ARG A 193 1.15 -1.71 -3.98
N ALA A 194 0.54 -2.46 -4.91
CA ALA A 194 1.01 -2.47 -6.30
C ALA A 194 0.86 -1.09 -6.94
N ASN A 195 -0.22 -0.37 -6.65
CA ASN A 195 -0.44 0.98 -7.17
C ASN A 195 0.60 2.00 -6.67
N HIS A 196 1.23 1.76 -5.52
CA HIS A 196 2.27 2.64 -4.97
C HIS A 196 3.70 2.20 -5.30
N GLU A 197 3.99 0.89 -5.28
CA GLU A 197 5.37 0.38 -5.43
C GLU A 197 5.74 -0.01 -6.88
N VAL A 198 4.75 -0.18 -7.77
CA VAL A 198 4.97 -0.75 -9.10
C VAL A 198 4.51 0.20 -10.19
N SER A 199 5.42 0.53 -11.12
CA SER A 199 5.11 1.37 -12.27
C SER A 199 4.35 0.57 -13.33
N LYS A 200 3.08 0.92 -13.57
CA LYS A 200 2.29 0.39 -14.69
C LYS A 200 2.99 0.60 -16.03
N ARG A 201 3.65 1.76 -16.21
CA ARG A 201 4.42 2.10 -17.40
C ARG A 201 5.57 1.11 -17.63
N GLU A 202 6.38 0.86 -16.60
CA GLU A 202 7.52 -0.06 -16.70
C GLU A 202 7.08 -1.51 -16.96
N ILE A 203 6.00 -1.95 -16.32
CA ILE A 203 5.38 -3.25 -16.59
C ILE A 203 4.92 -3.33 -18.04
N PHE A 204 4.22 -2.30 -18.52
CA PHE A 204 3.68 -2.26 -19.87
C PHE A 204 4.78 -2.30 -20.94
N GLU A 205 5.82 -1.49 -20.78
CA GLU A 205 6.99 -1.48 -21.67
C GLU A 205 7.70 -2.83 -21.68
N SER A 206 7.83 -3.47 -20.53
CA SER A 206 8.43 -4.80 -20.41
C SER A 206 7.59 -5.88 -21.09
N MET A 207 6.26 -5.83 -20.96
CA MET A 207 5.35 -6.75 -21.64
C MET A 207 5.36 -6.55 -23.16
N CYS A 208 5.39 -5.31 -23.65
CA CYS A 208 5.50 -5.01 -25.09
C CYS A 208 6.79 -5.59 -25.68
N ARG A 209 7.92 -5.41 -24.99
CA ARG A 209 9.21 -6.01 -25.39
C ARG A 209 9.15 -7.53 -25.41
N LEU A 210 8.59 -8.15 -24.38
CA LEU A 210 8.45 -9.60 -24.30
C LEU A 210 7.60 -10.16 -25.46
N MET A 211 6.53 -9.46 -25.82
CA MET A 211 5.63 -9.86 -26.90
C MET A 211 6.12 -9.46 -28.29
N ASN A 212 7.24 -8.73 -28.39
CA ASN A 212 7.73 -8.10 -29.62
C ASN A 212 6.64 -7.28 -30.34
N ARG A 213 5.87 -6.50 -29.57
CA ARG A 213 4.79 -5.62 -30.06
C ARG A 213 5.04 -4.18 -29.69
N LYS A 214 4.44 -3.26 -30.44
CA LYS A 214 4.53 -1.83 -30.15
C LYS A 214 3.54 -1.47 -29.04
N PRO A 215 3.87 -0.53 -28.13
CA PRO A 215 2.91 -0.03 -27.13
C PRO A 215 1.60 0.48 -27.76
N SER A 216 1.67 1.09 -28.95
CA SER A 216 0.51 1.55 -29.73
C SER A 216 -0.49 0.44 -30.10
N ASP A 217 -0.06 -0.82 -30.08
CA ASP A 217 -0.92 -1.96 -30.40
C ASP A 217 -1.92 -2.24 -29.26
N PHE A 218 -1.66 -1.72 -28.05
CA PHE A 218 -2.51 -1.86 -26.86
C PHE A 218 -3.10 -0.50 -26.46
N LYS A 219 -4.08 -0.01 -27.24
CA LYS A 219 -4.63 1.35 -27.11
C LYS A 219 -5.03 1.72 -25.68
N THR A 220 -5.77 0.86 -24.98
CA THR A 220 -6.25 1.16 -23.62
C THR A 220 -5.10 1.32 -22.64
N GLN A 221 -4.16 0.37 -22.63
CA GLN A 221 -2.97 0.38 -21.76
C GLN A 221 -2.04 1.56 -22.08
N TYR A 222 -1.89 1.88 -23.37
CA TYR A 222 -1.09 3.01 -23.81
C TYR A 222 -1.68 4.33 -23.30
N ILE A 223 -2.98 4.55 -23.46
CA ILE A 223 -3.63 5.78 -22.96
C ILE A 223 -3.52 5.88 -21.43
N GLU A 224 -3.77 4.79 -20.70
CA GLU A 224 -3.66 4.78 -19.23
C GLU A 224 -2.23 5.11 -18.76
N THR A 225 -1.20 4.63 -19.47
CA THR A 225 0.20 4.91 -19.10
C THR A 225 0.68 6.31 -19.49
N GLN A 226 0.08 6.93 -20.51
CA GLN A 226 0.37 8.32 -20.91
C GLN A 226 -0.38 9.35 -20.04
N GLY A 227 -1.59 9.03 -19.57
CA GLY A 227 -2.34 9.91 -18.65
C GLY A 227 -1.67 10.06 -17.28
N LEU A 228 -0.85 9.08 -16.87
CA LEU A 228 -0.06 9.14 -15.64
C LEU A 228 1.17 10.05 -15.72
N THR A 229 1.57 10.49 -16.92
CA THR A 229 2.69 11.43 -17.13
C THR A 229 2.26 12.90 -17.12
N ASP A 230 0.97 13.21 -17.33
CA ASP A 230 0.46 14.59 -17.37
C ASP A 230 0.08 15.13 -15.98
N GLU A 231 -0.09 14.29 -14.95
CA GLU A 231 -0.36 14.74 -13.57
C GLU A 231 0.90 15.17 -12.77
N SER A 232 2.08 15.22 -13.42
CA SER A 232 3.33 15.70 -12.80
C SER A 232 3.88 17.00 -13.39
N ILE A 233 3.09 17.73 -14.19
CA ILE A 233 3.46 19.03 -14.75
C ILE A 233 2.34 20.03 -14.44
N ASP A 234 2.21 20.41 -13.19
CA ASP A 234 1.57 21.66 -12.79
C ASP A 234 2.52 22.33 -11.78
N ASP A 235 3.25 23.32 -12.29
CA ASP A 235 3.92 24.44 -11.59
C ASP A 235 5.29 24.75 -12.22
N GLU A 236 5.32 25.13 -13.50
CA GLU A 236 6.33 26.04 -14.06
C GLU A 236 5.99 26.27 -15.53
N HIS A 237 5.15 27.27 -15.83
CA HIS A 237 5.21 28.11 -17.04
C HIS A 237 4.19 29.24 -16.90
N GLU A 238 4.44 30.13 -15.93
CA GLU A 238 3.97 31.51 -16.03
C GLU A 238 5.22 32.38 -16.19
N SER A 239 5.19 33.30 -17.17
CA SER A 239 6.23 34.28 -17.54
C SER A 239 7.33 33.78 -18.49
N GLU A 240 7.11 33.95 -19.80
CA GLU A 240 8.08 34.60 -20.73
C GLU A 240 7.50 34.64 -22.15
N GLU A 241 6.56 35.57 -22.39
CA GLU A 241 6.35 36.15 -23.74
C GLU A 241 6.09 37.65 -23.57
N LEU A 242 7.16 38.41 -23.30
CA LEU A 242 7.26 39.83 -23.62
C LEU A 242 8.74 40.16 -23.88
N GLU A 243 9.18 39.97 -25.12
CA GLU A 243 10.01 40.91 -25.90
C GLU A 243 10.25 40.41 -27.33
#